data_AF-A0A348PGW7-F1
#
_entry.id   AF-A0A348PGW7-F1
#
_cell.length_a   1.000
_cell.length_b   1.000
_cell.length_c   1.000
_cell.angle_alpha   90.00
_cell.angle_beta   90.00
_cell.angle_gamma   90.00
#
_symmetry.space_group_name_H-M   'P 1'
#
loop_
_entity.id
_entity.type
_entity.pdbx_description
1 polymer ?
#
loop_
_entity_poly.entity_id
_entity_poly.type
_entity_poly.pdbx_seq_one_letter_code
_entity_poly.pdbx_strand_id
1 'polypeptide(L)'
;TAPKVTVGAKAAIERIDHQTVRIDGKYLVRGSGSESDPYQITWELLTSAARTVDASKSIYEVPGRLADLRGAWVQISGYWAPPLQVFQTKEAMFMLNKWDGCCIGLPPTPFDSIEATFAKPFAVQGQHLYRYGTIKGRLEIEPFAAGMFLLGFYRLHDAVMDSTS
;
A
#
# COMPACT_ATOMS: atom_id res chain seq x y z
N THR A 1 12.84 -17.62 -2.67
CA THR A 1 13.60 -16.36 -2.58
C THR A 1 12.81 -15.28 -3.27
N ALA A 2 12.67 -14.09 -2.68
CA ALA A 2 11.95 -12.99 -3.33
C ALA A 2 12.64 -12.60 -4.65
N PRO A 3 11.88 -12.27 -5.71
CA PRO A 3 12.44 -11.76 -6.95
C PRO A 3 13.27 -10.49 -6.71
N LYS A 4 14.37 -10.34 -7.44
CA LYS A 4 15.20 -9.13 -7.38
C LYS A 4 14.46 -7.96 -8.02
N VAL A 5 14.30 -6.88 -7.27
CA VAL A 5 13.70 -5.63 -7.74
C VAL A 5 14.77 -4.74 -8.39
N THR A 6 14.40 -4.09 -9.49
CA THR A 6 15.15 -2.96 -10.07
C THR A 6 14.31 -1.68 -9.95
N VAL A 7 14.97 -0.53 -9.94
CA VAL A 7 14.30 0.77 -10.01
C VAL A 7 14.39 1.28 -11.44
N GLY A 8 13.25 1.65 -12.02
CA GLY A 8 13.16 2.23 -13.36
C GLY A 8 13.69 3.66 -13.42
N ALA A 9 13.30 4.38 -14.47
CA ALA A 9 13.71 5.78 -14.65
C ALA A 9 13.33 6.65 -13.43
N LYS A 10 14.24 7.55 -13.05
CA LYS A 10 14.05 8.48 -11.94
C LYS A 10 12.80 9.34 -12.18
N ALA A 11 11.99 9.50 -11.14
CA ALA A 11 10.83 10.38 -11.18
C ALA A 11 11.24 11.86 -11.28
N ALA A 12 10.45 12.64 -12.01
CA ALA A 12 10.53 14.10 -11.96
C ALA A 12 9.80 14.59 -10.70
N ILE A 13 10.51 15.30 -9.82
CA ILE A 13 9.95 15.79 -8.55
C ILE A 13 9.95 17.32 -8.58
N GLU A 14 8.77 17.91 -8.46
CA GLU A 14 8.54 19.36 -8.37
C GLU A 14 8.07 19.69 -6.95
N ARG A 15 8.80 20.55 -6.23
CA ARG A 15 8.37 21.05 -4.92
C ARG A 15 7.31 22.13 -5.13
N ILE A 16 6.12 21.94 -4.57
CA ILE A 16 5.02 22.91 -4.67
C ILE A 16 5.07 23.90 -3.52
N ASP A 17 5.28 23.38 -2.31
CA ASP A 17 5.42 24.14 -1.08
C ASP A 17 6.28 23.34 -0.07
N HIS A 18 6.43 23.84 1.15
CA HIS A 18 7.24 23.20 2.19
C HIS A 18 6.85 21.75 2.53
N GLN A 19 5.59 21.36 2.33
CA GLN A 19 5.04 20.07 2.72
C GLN A 19 4.57 19.22 1.52
N THR A 20 4.51 19.77 0.31
CA THR A 20 3.92 19.10 -0.86
C THR A 20 4.90 19.00 -2.01
N VAL A 21 5.00 17.81 -2.60
CA VAL A 21 5.66 17.56 -3.88
C VAL A 21 4.68 17.06 -4.93
N ARG A 22 4.97 17.37 -6.19
CA ARG A 22 4.33 16.77 -7.36
C ARG A 22 5.33 15.85 -8.05
N ILE A 23 4.96 14.59 -8.20
CA ILE A 23 5.77 13.55 -8.84
C ILE A 23 5.24 13.29 -10.25
N ASP A 24 6.14 13.27 -11.24
CA ASP A 24 5.87 13.07 -12.67
C ASP A 24 4.74 13.96 -13.19
N GLY A 25 4.70 15.21 -12.73
CA GLY A 25 3.70 16.22 -13.13
C GLY A 25 2.26 15.87 -12.73
N LYS A 26 2.05 14.84 -11.90
CA LYS A 26 0.72 14.26 -11.67
C LYS A 26 0.40 13.97 -10.22
N TYR A 27 1.26 13.23 -9.52
CA TYR A 27 0.95 12.69 -8.21
C TYR A 27 1.34 13.68 -7.13
N LEU A 28 0.36 14.18 -6.37
CA LEU A 28 0.63 15.01 -5.20
C LEU A 28 0.89 14.12 -3.99
N VAL A 29 2.04 14.32 -3.34
CA VAL A 29 2.41 13.66 -2.10
C VAL A 29 2.73 14.73 -1.07
N ARG A 30 2.12 14.63 0.11
CA ARG A 30 2.37 15.53 1.24
C ARG A 30 3.17 14.83 2.33
N GLY A 31 3.84 15.62 3.16
CA GLY A 31 4.62 15.13 4.30
C GLY A 31 6.08 14.86 3.94
N SER A 32 6.84 14.46 4.94
CA SER A 32 8.29 14.22 4.86
C SER A 32 8.67 12.73 4.76
N GLY A 33 7.72 11.82 5.01
CA GLY A 33 7.98 10.38 5.04
C GLY A 33 8.50 9.88 6.38
N SER A 34 8.40 10.70 7.43
CA SER A 34 8.75 10.36 8.81
C SER A 34 7.54 9.82 9.58
N GLU A 35 7.75 9.17 10.72
CA GLU A 35 6.64 8.64 11.54
C GLU A 35 5.66 9.74 12.01
N SER A 36 6.21 10.89 12.39
CA SER A 36 5.42 12.06 12.83
C SER A 36 4.76 12.81 11.67
N ASP A 37 5.26 12.64 10.45
CA ASP A 37 4.80 13.35 9.25
C ASP A 37 4.94 12.42 8.02
N PRO A 38 4.07 11.40 7.92
CA PRO A 38 4.15 10.36 6.90
C PRO A 38 3.81 10.91 5.52
N TYR A 39 4.31 10.26 4.47
CA TYR A 39 3.87 10.57 3.12
C TYR A 39 2.39 10.21 2.94
N GLN A 40 1.56 11.22 2.68
CA GLN A 40 0.17 11.01 2.30
C GLN A 40 0.13 10.57 0.83
N ILE A 41 -0.07 9.27 0.62
CA ILE A 41 -0.05 8.64 -0.70
C ILE A 41 -1.47 8.33 -1.18
N THR A 42 -1.61 8.06 -2.48
CA THR A 42 -2.87 7.70 -3.10
C THR A 42 -2.80 6.32 -3.75
N TRP A 43 -3.95 5.66 -3.89
CA TRP A 43 -4.04 4.41 -4.64
C TRP A 43 -3.65 4.59 -6.12
N GLU A 44 -3.89 5.77 -6.70
CA GLU A 44 -3.46 6.07 -8.07
C GLU A 44 -1.93 6.03 -8.22
N LEU A 45 -1.20 6.47 -7.19
CA LEU A 45 0.26 6.38 -7.16
C LEU A 45 0.70 4.91 -7.05
N LEU A 46 0.14 4.14 -6.11
CA LEU A 46 0.50 2.73 -5.94
C LEU A 46 0.16 1.86 -7.16
N THR A 47 -1.01 2.07 -7.77
CA THR A 47 -1.44 1.32 -8.97
C THR A 47 -0.57 1.61 -10.20
N SER A 48 0.22 2.69 -10.19
CA SER A 48 1.16 2.99 -11.27
C SER A 48 2.24 1.93 -11.47
N ALA A 49 2.53 1.10 -10.46
CA ALA A 49 3.45 -0.03 -10.55
C ALA A 49 3.05 -1.06 -11.62
N ALA A 50 1.75 -1.20 -11.90
CA ALA A 50 1.25 -2.12 -12.92
C ALA A 50 1.75 -1.80 -14.35
N ARG A 51 2.34 -0.61 -14.55
CA ARG A 51 2.90 -0.20 -15.85
C ARG A 51 4.25 -0.84 -16.16
N THR A 52 5.00 -1.26 -15.15
CA THR A 52 6.39 -1.72 -15.30
C THR A 52 6.65 -3.07 -14.65
N VAL A 53 5.78 -3.54 -13.75
CA VAL A 53 5.87 -4.86 -13.13
C VAL A 53 5.02 -5.87 -13.89
N ASP A 54 5.64 -6.94 -14.37
CA ASP A 54 5.01 -8.06 -15.07
C ASP A 54 5.64 -9.39 -14.59
N ALA A 55 5.03 -10.01 -13.59
CA ALA A 55 5.52 -11.25 -13.00
C ALA A 55 5.51 -12.42 -14.00
N SER A 56 4.61 -12.42 -14.99
CA SER A 56 4.55 -13.47 -16.01
C SER A 56 5.80 -13.49 -16.90
N LYS A 57 6.45 -12.33 -17.03
CA LYS A 57 7.71 -12.14 -17.75
C LYS A 57 8.92 -12.01 -16.83
N SER A 58 8.74 -12.24 -15.53
CA SER A 58 9.77 -12.02 -14.50
C SER A 58 10.33 -10.58 -14.50
N ILE A 59 9.52 -9.59 -14.85
CA ILE A 59 9.88 -8.18 -14.84
C ILE A 59 9.40 -7.56 -13.53
N TYR A 60 10.33 -7.11 -12.69
CA TYR A 60 10.07 -6.52 -11.38
C TYR A 60 10.71 -5.13 -11.26
N GLU A 61 10.47 -4.29 -12.27
CA GLU A 61 10.92 -2.90 -12.28
C GLU A 61 9.94 -2.02 -11.52
N VAL A 62 10.34 -1.52 -10.35
CA VAL A 62 9.59 -0.52 -9.60
C VAL A 62 9.72 0.84 -10.30
N PRO A 63 8.61 1.52 -10.63
CA PRO A 63 8.67 2.89 -11.15
C PRO A 63 9.45 3.82 -10.23
N GLY A 64 10.29 4.70 -10.77
CA GLY A 64 11.06 5.65 -9.94
C GLY A 64 10.20 6.52 -9.02
N ARG A 65 8.94 6.79 -9.40
CA ARG A 65 7.95 7.52 -8.56
C ARG A 65 7.56 6.82 -7.27
N LEU A 66 7.84 5.52 -7.14
CA LEU A 66 7.58 4.72 -5.95
C LEU A 66 8.88 4.38 -5.19
N ALA A 67 10.04 4.57 -5.81
CA ALA A 67 11.32 4.15 -5.23
C ALA A 67 11.59 4.81 -3.88
N ASP A 68 11.32 6.12 -3.77
CA ASP A 68 11.54 6.90 -2.55
C ASP A 68 10.53 6.60 -1.44
N LEU A 69 9.44 5.88 -1.73
CA LEU A 69 8.48 5.44 -0.71
C LEU A 69 8.97 4.20 0.05
N ARG A 70 9.96 3.46 -0.48
CA ARG A 70 10.46 2.24 0.15
C ARG A 70 11.16 2.58 1.46
N GLY A 71 10.66 2.01 2.56
CA GLY A 71 11.14 2.24 3.91
C GLY A 71 10.65 3.54 4.55
N ALA A 72 9.96 4.40 3.80
CA ALA A 72 9.37 5.61 4.34
C ALA A 72 8.09 5.29 5.12
N TRP A 73 7.73 6.18 6.04
CA TRP A 73 6.40 6.18 6.63
C TRP A 73 5.41 6.75 5.63
N VAL A 74 4.33 6.02 5.37
CA VAL A 74 3.24 6.43 4.48
C VAL A 74 1.92 6.38 5.24
N GLN A 75 0.95 7.17 4.77
CA GLN A 75 -0.43 7.17 5.26
C GLN A 75 -1.37 7.05 4.06
N ILE A 76 -2.36 6.16 4.17
CA ILE A 76 -3.33 5.89 3.11
C ILE A 76 -4.69 5.51 3.71
N SER A 77 -5.75 5.95 3.04
CA SER A 77 -7.12 5.56 3.37
C SER A 77 -7.64 4.51 2.40
N GLY A 78 -8.35 3.50 2.89
CA GLY A 78 -8.87 2.42 2.06
C GLY A 78 -9.84 1.52 2.79
N TYR A 79 -10.41 0.58 2.03
CA TYR A 79 -11.15 -0.52 2.63
C TYR A 79 -10.20 -1.50 3.27
N TRP A 80 -10.66 -2.24 4.28
CA TRP A 80 -9.82 -3.25 4.92
C TRP A 80 -10.57 -4.52 5.30
N ALA A 81 -9.85 -5.63 5.35
CA ALA A 81 -10.35 -6.91 5.81
C ALA A 81 -9.28 -7.64 6.65
N PRO A 82 -9.65 -8.25 7.78
CA PRO A 82 -8.75 -9.15 8.50
C PRO A 82 -8.58 -10.45 7.70
N PRO A 83 -7.43 -11.13 7.80
CA PRO A 83 -7.21 -12.41 7.11
C PRO A 83 -8.10 -13.53 7.66
N LEU A 84 -8.52 -13.42 8.92
CA LEU A 84 -9.34 -14.40 9.63
C LEU A 84 -10.52 -13.72 10.32
N GLN A 85 -11.60 -14.47 10.54
CA GLN A 85 -12.73 -14.00 11.33
C GLN A 85 -12.39 -14.07 12.82
N VAL A 86 -11.92 -12.95 13.38
CA VAL A 86 -11.45 -12.82 14.77
C VAL A 86 -12.01 -11.55 15.41
N PHE A 87 -12.01 -11.48 16.75
CA PHE A 87 -12.42 -10.27 17.48
C PHE A 87 -11.35 -9.18 17.48
N GLN A 88 -10.08 -9.57 17.46
CA GLN A 88 -8.93 -8.69 17.36
C GLN A 88 -7.92 -9.26 16.38
N THR A 89 -7.25 -8.40 15.63
CA THR A 89 -6.22 -8.80 14.68
C THR A 89 -5.01 -7.87 14.76
N LYS A 90 -3.83 -8.39 14.41
CA LYS A 90 -2.63 -7.60 14.11
C LYS A 90 -2.38 -7.47 12.61
N GLU A 91 -3.22 -8.08 11.79
CA GLU A 91 -3.03 -8.15 10.35
C GLU A 91 -4.32 -7.75 9.65
N ALA A 92 -4.19 -6.97 8.59
CA ALA A 92 -5.30 -6.68 7.68
C ALA A 92 -4.76 -6.42 6.28
N MET A 93 -5.57 -6.77 5.28
CA MET A 93 -5.35 -6.31 3.92
C MET A 93 -6.09 -4.99 3.73
N PHE A 94 -5.36 -3.93 3.35
CA PHE A 94 -5.91 -2.65 2.94
C PHE A 94 -6.04 -2.59 1.43
N MET A 95 -7.14 -2.03 0.91
CA MET A 95 -7.54 -2.16 -0.49
C MET A 95 -8.19 -0.86 -1.00
N LEU A 96 -8.00 -0.59 -2.29
CA LEU A 96 -8.70 0.51 -2.98
C LEU A 96 -10.22 0.29 -3.01
N ASN A 97 -10.64 -0.93 -3.35
CA ASN A 97 -12.05 -1.29 -3.48
C ASN A 97 -12.50 -2.23 -2.35
N LYS A 98 -13.78 -2.19 -2.01
CA LYS A 98 -14.36 -3.10 -1.01
C LYS A 98 -14.29 -4.53 -1.52
N TRP A 99 -13.62 -5.39 -0.78
CA TRP A 99 -13.63 -6.83 -0.95
C TRP A 99 -13.68 -7.51 0.41
N ASP A 100 -14.51 -8.55 0.55
CA ASP A 100 -14.76 -9.22 1.84
C ASP A 100 -14.20 -10.65 1.92
N GLY A 101 -13.45 -11.08 0.91
CA GLY A 101 -12.87 -12.43 0.86
C GLY A 101 -13.81 -13.52 0.34
N CYS A 102 -15.09 -13.23 0.13
CA CYS A 102 -16.05 -14.22 -0.38
C CYS A 102 -16.89 -13.69 -1.55
N CYS A 103 -17.66 -12.66 -1.28
CA CYS A 103 -18.97 -12.48 -1.88
C CYS A 103 -19.18 -11.03 -2.36
N ILE A 104 -18.39 -10.08 -1.86
CA ILE A 104 -18.43 -8.67 -2.24
C ILE A 104 -17.15 -8.31 -2.99
N GLY A 105 -17.33 -7.74 -4.19
CA GLY A 105 -16.25 -7.15 -4.98
C GLY A 105 -15.39 -8.17 -5.73
N LEU A 106 -14.49 -7.65 -6.56
CA LEU A 106 -13.41 -8.43 -7.16
C LEU A 106 -12.24 -8.48 -6.19
N PRO A 107 -11.52 -9.61 -6.07
CA PRO A 107 -10.27 -9.65 -5.32
C PRO A 107 -9.34 -8.53 -5.79
N PRO A 108 -8.68 -7.82 -4.87
CA PRO A 108 -7.73 -6.79 -5.27
C PRO A 108 -6.56 -7.42 -6.03
N THR A 109 -5.97 -6.64 -6.91
CA THR A 109 -4.65 -6.93 -7.47
C THR A 109 -3.55 -6.63 -6.43
N PRO A 110 -2.32 -7.12 -6.63
CA PRO A 110 -1.18 -6.71 -5.81
C PRO A 110 -0.86 -5.20 -5.86
N PHE A 111 -1.41 -4.46 -6.83
CA PHE A 111 -1.11 -3.04 -7.02
C PHE A 111 -2.13 -2.10 -6.35
N ASP A 112 -3.30 -2.62 -5.98
CA ASP A 112 -4.38 -1.91 -5.27
C ASP A 112 -4.72 -2.58 -3.93
N SER A 113 -3.76 -3.32 -3.38
CA SER A 113 -3.78 -3.86 -2.02
C SER A 113 -2.45 -3.65 -1.28
N ILE A 114 -2.52 -3.62 0.05
CA ILE A 114 -1.38 -3.55 0.96
C ILE A 114 -1.62 -4.56 2.09
N GLU A 115 -0.66 -5.47 2.30
CA GLU A 115 -0.65 -6.34 3.47
C GLU A 115 -0.10 -5.55 4.67
N ALA A 116 -0.92 -5.26 5.68
CA ALA A 116 -0.51 -4.46 6.83
C ALA A 116 -0.36 -5.31 8.09
N THR A 117 0.79 -5.18 8.76
CA THR A 117 1.05 -5.74 10.09
C THR A 117 1.12 -4.60 11.11
N PHE A 118 0.19 -4.60 12.07
CA PHE A 118 0.00 -3.56 13.06
C PHE A 118 0.89 -3.75 14.29
N ALA A 119 1.42 -2.62 14.79
CA ALA A 119 2.25 -2.61 16.00
C ALA A 119 1.48 -3.15 17.23
N LYS A 120 0.16 -2.91 17.29
CA LYS A 120 -0.74 -3.39 18.34
C LYS A 120 -2.00 -4.01 17.71
N PRO A 121 -2.61 -5.03 18.35
CA PRO A 121 -3.89 -5.55 17.87
C PRO A 121 -4.98 -4.48 17.91
N PHE A 122 -5.91 -4.51 16.97
CA PHE A 122 -7.09 -3.65 16.97
C PHE A 122 -8.38 -4.49 16.88
N ALA A 123 -9.49 -3.92 17.35
CA ALA A 123 -10.77 -4.59 17.38
C ALA A 123 -11.41 -4.65 15.99
N VAL A 124 -11.95 -5.82 15.64
CA VAL A 124 -12.64 -6.09 14.36
C VAL A 124 -14.16 -6.20 14.55
N GLN A 125 -14.60 -6.50 15.78
CA GLN A 125 -16.00 -6.75 16.12
C GLN A 125 -16.87 -5.50 15.90
N GLY A 126 -18.05 -5.68 15.30
CA GLY A 126 -19.00 -4.58 15.05
C GLY A 126 -18.69 -3.76 13.79
N GLN A 127 -17.51 -3.93 13.18
CA GLN A 127 -17.09 -3.24 11.95
C GLN A 127 -17.50 -4.03 10.69
N HIS A 128 -18.68 -4.66 10.65
CA HIS A 128 -19.02 -5.61 9.58
C HIS A 128 -19.64 -4.94 8.34
N LEU A 129 -20.31 -3.79 8.53
CA LEU A 129 -21.06 -3.13 7.45
C LEU A 129 -20.16 -2.21 6.61
N TYR A 130 -19.24 -1.50 7.28
CA TYR A 130 -18.26 -0.62 6.67
C TYR A 130 -16.92 -0.86 7.35
N ARG A 131 -15.91 -1.21 6.55
CA ARG A 131 -14.51 -1.36 6.96
C ARG A 131 -13.71 -0.44 6.09
N TYR A 132 -13.81 0.86 6.37
CA TYR A 132 -13.01 1.87 5.70
C TYR A 132 -12.22 2.61 6.76
N GLY A 133 -10.95 2.88 6.52
CA GLY A 133 -10.12 3.51 7.52
C GLY A 133 -8.90 4.16 6.91
N THR A 134 -8.14 4.83 7.78
CA THR A 134 -6.83 5.38 7.45
C THR A 134 -5.80 4.68 8.30
N ILE A 135 -4.75 4.19 7.65
CA ILE A 135 -3.58 3.63 8.32
C ILE A 135 -2.34 4.41 7.96
N LYS A 136 -1.38 4.38 8.88
CA LYS A 136 0.00 4.76 8.61
C LYS A 136 0.95 3.65 9.05
N GLY A 137 2.13 3.62 8.44
CA GLY A 137 3.16 2.64 8.74
C GLY A 137 4.33 2.74 7.78
N ARG A 138 5.31 1.85 7.92
CA ARG A 138 6.51 1.83 7.10
C ARG A 138 6.29 0.97 5.86
N LEU A 139 6.37 1.58 4.68
CA LEU A 139 6.07 0.88 3.42
C LEU A 139 7.26 0.05 2.96
N GLU A 140 7.00 -1.22 2.69
CA GLU A 140 7.90 -2.10 1.94
C GLU A 140 7.31 -2.34 0.55
N ILE A 141 8.18 -2.29 -0.45
CA ILE A 141 7.86 -2.55 -1.85
C ILE A 141 8.72 -3.72 -2.29
N GLU A 142 8.14 -4.92 -2.25
CA GLU A 142 8.83 -6.16 -2.56
C GLU A 142 7.85 -7.19 -3.16
N PRO A 143 8.13 -7.73 -4.36
CA PRO A 143 7.24 -8.68 -5.00
C PRO A 143 7.22 -9.99 -4.22
N PHE A 144 6.01 -10.44 -3.91
CA PHE A 144 5.73 -11.80 -3.49
C PHE A 144 5.09 -12.53 -4.66
N ALA A 145 5.86 -13.37 -5.33
CA ALA A 145 5.45 -14.09 -6.52
C ALA A 145 5.55 -15.61 -6.33
N ALA A 146 4.59 -16.34 -6.90
CA ALA A 146 4.57 -17.79 -6.96
C ALA A 146 4.33 -18.25 -8.40
N GLY A 147 5.34 -18.89 -9.01
CA GLY A 147 5.32 -19.18 -10.44
C GLY A 147 5.24 -17.90 -11.26
N MET A 148 4.23 -17.79 -12.12
CA MET A 148 3.99 -16.61 -12.97
C MET A 148 3.05 -15.57 -12.34
N PHE A 149 2.58 -15.81 -11.11
CA PHE A 149 1.60 -14.96 -10.44
C PHE A 149 2.27 -14.04 -9.42
N LEU A 150 1.98 -12.74 -9.53
CA LEU A 150 2.24 -11.79 -8.45
C LEU A 150 1.09 -11.90 -7.44
N LEU A 151 1.41 -12.23 -6.20
CA LEU A 151 0.42 -12.43 -5.13
C LEU A 151 0.36 -11.21 -4.19
N GLY A 152 1.49 -10.52 -4.02
CA GLY A 152 1.58 -9.32 -3.19
C GLY A 152 2.74 -8.44 -3.66
N PHE A 153 2.68 -7.15 -3.35
CA PHE A 153 3.72 -6.20 -3.78
C PHE A 153 4.00 -5.12 -2.73
N TYR A 154 2.98 -4.72 -1.98
CA TYR A 154 3.09 -3.74 -0.91
C TYR A 154 2.85 -4.38 0.45
N ARG A 155 3.77 -4.13 1.38
CA ARG A 155 3.58 -4.45 2.80
C ARG A 155 3.73 -3.19 3.64
N LEU A 156 2.94 -3.09 4.70
CA LEU A 156 3.04 -2.00 5.67
C LEU A 156 3.41 -2.55 7.04
N HIS A 157 4.60 -2.20 7.50
CA HIS A 157 5.11 -2.61 8.80
C HIS A 157 4.82 -1.55 9.86
N ASP A 158 4.81 -1.96 11.13
CA ASP A 158 4.56 -1.07 12.27
C ASP A 158 3.25 -0.26 12.14
N ALA A 159 2.23 -0.86 11.50
CA ALA A 159 1.03 -0.14 11.12
C ALA A 159 0.24 0.34 12.35
N VAL A 160 -0.36 1.51 12.22
CA VAL A 160 -1.25 2.14 13.19
C VAL A 160 -2.54 2.54 12.48
N MET A 161 -3.68 2.19 13.08
CA MET A 161 -4.99 2.66 12.63
C MET A 161 -5.21 4.08 13.14
N ASP A 162 -5.23 5.06 12.23
CA ASP A 162 -5.52 6.46 12.58
C ASP A 162 -7.03 6.70 12.71
N SER A 163 -7.83 6.08 11.84
CA SER A 163 -9.30 6.16 11.90
C SER A 163 -9.95 4.95 11.24
N THR A 164 -11.17 4.61 11.67
CA THR A 164 -12.01 3.57 11.07
C THR A 164 -13.48 4.00 11.08
N SER A 165 -14.25 3.54 10.08
CA SER A 165 -15.69 3.78 9.91
C SER A 165 -16.37 2.58 9.26
#